data_AF-A0A2I1HPQ7-F1
#
_entry.id   AF-A0A2I1HPQ7-F1
#
_cell.length_a   1.000
_cell.length_b   1.000
_cell.length_c   1.000
_cell.angle_alpha   90.00
_cell.angle_beta   90.00
_cell.angle_gamma   90.00
#
_symmetry.space_group_name_H-M   'P 1'
#
loop_
_entity.id
_entity.type
_entity.pdbx_description
1 polymer ?
#
loop_
_entity_poly.entity_id
_entity_poly.type
_entity_poly.pdbx_seq_one_letter_code
_entity_poly.pdbx_strand_id
1 'polypeptide(L)'
;KTGILPPSTDDDIDFDFDEFEEVDQLQDLIGQLASKIYRSPISAEEYLEYEKDETNHQMMTDKEIIEMIKEPEEPNVEGPEIPIISNYEALAALNQVITYMEQKSDKMEFSNDHIRTIKKLRKVIEREEFHSKQQVTLDSCFSINKE
;
A
#
# COMPACT_ATOMS: atom_id res chain seq x y z
N LYS A 1 -24.72 40.44 45.88
CA LYS A 1 -24.03 39.27 45.27
C LYS A 1 -25.03 38.12 45.28
N THR A 2 -25.88 38.07 44.26
CA THR A 2 -26.92 37.05 44.08
C THR A 2 -26.36 36.02 43.10
N GLY A 3 -25.96 34.87 43.63
CA GLY A 3 -25.60 33.71 42.81
C GLY A 3 -26.87 33.04 42.34
N ILE A 4 -27.14 33.10 41.04
CA ILE A 4 -28.18 32.29 40.40
C ILE A 4 -27.42 31.35 39.47
N LEU A 5 -27.27 30.10 39.92
CA LEU A 5 -26.91 28.99 39.05
C LEU A 5 -28.05 28.82 38.02
N PRO A 6 -27.78 28.58 36.73
CA PRO A 6 -28.83 28.12 35.83
C PRO A 6 -29.32 26.73 36.26
N PRO A 7 -30.61 26.42 36.09
CA PRO A 7 -31.15 25.10 36.43
C PRO A 7 -30.50 24.04 35.54
N SER A 8 -30.08 22.93 36.15
CA SER A 8 -29.72 21.71 35.45
C SER A 8 -30.94 21.22 34.68
N THR A 9 -30.85 21.23 33.36
CA THR A 9 -31.72 20.40 32.52
C THR A 9 -31.20 18.97 32.67
N ASP A 10 -31.76 18.27 33.65
CA ASP A 10 -31.86 16.82 33.61
C ASP A 10 -32.80 16.49 32.44
N ASP A 11 -32.26 16.56 31.23
CA ASP A 11 -32.81 15.82 30.11
C ASP A 11 -32.26 14.40 30.29
N ASP A 12 -32.99 13.60 31.07
CA ASP A 12 -32.92 12.15 30.99
C ASP A 12 -33.29 11.78 29.55
N ILE A 13 -32.29 11.74 28.67
CA ILE A 13 -32.42 11.15 27.34
C ILE A 13 -32.58 9.66 27.61
N ASP A 14 -33.83 9.23 27.67
CA ASP A 14 -34.24 7.83 27.60
C ASP A 14 -33.80 7.32 26.23
N PHE A 15 -32.54 6.90 26.13
CA PHE A 15 -32.07 6.05 25.06
C PHE A 15 -32.73 4.70 25.31
N ASP A 16 -34.00 4.56 24.92
CA ASP A 16 -34.57 3.28 24.52
C ASP A 16 -33.79 2.86 23.26
N PHE A 17 -32.57 2.40 23.52
CA PHE A 17 -31.72 1.73 22.57
C PHE A 17 -32.42 0.40 22.36
N ASP A 18 -33.14 0.26 21.24
CA ASP A 18 -33.60 -1.02 20.71
C ASP A 18 -32.34 -1.84 20.36
N GLU A 19 -31.61 -2.28 21.39
CA GLU A 19 -30.34 -3.02 21.32
C GLU A 19 -30.50 -4.27 20.46
N PHE A 20 -31.70 -4.85 20.47
CA PHE A 20 -32.08 -5.98 19.64
C PHE A 20 -32.15 -5.63 18.15
N GLU A 21 -32.67 -4.45 17.79
CA GLU A 21 -32.78 -4.04 16.39
C GLU A 21 -31.42 -3.66 15.80
N GLU A 22 -30.52 -3.07 16.62
CA GLU A 22 -29.14 -2.82 16.19
C GLU A 22 -28.33 -4.11 16.01
N VAL A 23 -28.50 -5.09 16.89
CA VAL A 23 -27.83 -6.41 16.78
C VAL A 23 -28.30 -7.14 15.52
N ASP A 24 -29.60 -7.14 15.24
CA ASP A 24 -30.16 -7.78 14.04
C ASP A 24 -29.64 -7.10 12.76
N GLN A 25 -29.56 -5.76 12.73
CA GLN A 25 -28.99 -5.01 11.61
C GLN A 25 -27.49 -5.30 11.40
N LEU A 26 -26.72 -5.42 12.48
CA LEU A 26 -25.32 -5.81 12.45
C LEU A 26 -25.15 -7.23 11.89
N GLN A 27 -25.99 -8.17 12.31
CA GLN A 27 -25.97 -9.55 11.85
C GLN A 27 -26.25 -9.65 10.34
N ASP A 28 -27.24 -8.89 9.85
CA ASP A 28 -27.58 -8.80 8.44
C ASP A 28 -26.44 -8.20 7.60
N LEU A 29 -25.79 -7.16 8.11
CA LEU A 29 -24.65 -6.53 7.45
C LEU A 29 -23.45 -7.49 7.36
N ILE A 30 -23.17 -8.22 8.44
CA ILE A 30 -22.13 -9.26 8.47
C ILE A 30 -22.44 -10.35 7.43
N GLY A 31 -23.69 -10.82 7.34
CA GLY A 31 -24.09 -11.83 6.34
C GLY A 31 -23.91 -11.35 4.89
N GLN A 32 -24.26 -10.09 4.61
CA GLN A 32 -24.06 -9.48 3.29
C GLN A 32 -22.57 -9.31 2.92
N LEU A 33 -21.71 -9.03 3.90
CA LEU A 33 -20.27 -8.93 3.69
C LEU A 33 -19.62 -10.30 3.54
N ALA A 34 -20.00 -11.26 4.38
CA ALA A 34 -19.44 -12.60 4.38
C ALA A 34 -19.62 -13.30 3.03
N SER A 35 -20.80 -13.15 2.40
CA SER A 35 -21.10 -13.70 1.07
C SER A 35 -20.34 -13.05 -0.08
N LYS A 36 -19.89 -11.79 0.08
CA LYS A 36 -19.11 -11.06 -0.93
C LYS A 36 -17.61 -11.28 -0.82
N ILE A 37 -17.12 -11.49 0.40
CA ILE A 37 -15.69 -11.58 0.71
C ILE A 37 -15.21 -13.04 0.72
N TYR A 38 -16.03 -13.96 1.23
CA TYR A 38 -15.65 -15.36 1.41
C TYR A 38 -16.49 -16.26 0.49
N ARG A 39 -15.80 -17.12 -0.28
CA ARG A 39 -16.44 -18.07 -1.20
C ARG A 39 -17.23 -19.17 -0.45
N SER A 40 -16.87 -19.42 0.80
CA SER A 40 -17.54 -20.33 1.73
C SER A 40 -17.15 -19.91 3.16
N PRO A 41 -17.91 -19.01 3.80
CA PRO A 41 -17.63 -18.65 5.19
C PRO A 41 -17.84 -19.86 6.09
N ILE A 42 -16.94 -20.06 7.05
CA ILE A 42 -17.08 -21.09 8.09
C ILE A 42 -18.18 -20.68 9.07
N SER A 43 -18.88 -21.66 9.63
CA SER A 43 -19.90 -21.40 10.65
C SER A 43 -19.27 -20.99 11.99
N ALA A 44 -20.04 -20.32 12.85
CA ALA A 44 -19.59 -19.98 14.21
C ALA A 44 -19.26 -21.24 15.04
N GLU A 45 -19.96 -22.35 14.79
CA GLU A 45 -19.72 -23.64 15.42
C GLU A 45 -18.43 -24.29 14.92
N GLU A 46 -18.17 -24.26 13.61
CA GLU A 46 -16.89 -24.69 13.04
C GLU A 46 -15.72 -23.87 13.59
N TYR A 47 -15.88 -22.55 13.75
CA TYR A 47 -14.85 -21.69 14.33
C TYR A 47 -14.48 -22.11 15.75
N LEU A 48 -15.48 -22.41 16.59
CA LEU A 48 -15.27 -22.87 17.96
C LEU A 48 -14.64 -24.27 18.03
N GLU A 49 -14.81 -25.10 17.00
CA GLU A 49 -14.08 -26.37 16.88
C GLU A 49 -12.63 -26.17 16.45
N TYR A 50 -12.37 -25.26 15.50
CA TYR A 50 -11.01 -24.88 15.10
C TYR A 50 -10.18 -24.35 16.28
N GLU A 51 -10.77 -23.51 17.14
CA GLU A 51 -10.12 -22.98 18.35
C GLU A 51 -9.81 -24.08 19.39
N LYS A 52 -10.60 -25.17 19.42
CA LYS A 52 -10.36 -26.32 20.32
C LYS A 52 -9.29 -27.26 19.78
N ASP A 53 -9.23 -27.45 18.47
CA ASP A 53 -8.15 -28.20 17.79
C ASP A 53 -6.81 -27.43 17.79
N GLU A 54 -6.82 -26.17 18.23
CA GLU A 54 -5.67 -25.29 18.39
C GLU A 54 -4.69 -25.72 19.51
N THR A 55 -4.94 -26.85 20.19
CA THR A 55 -4.00 -27.45 21.17
C THR A 55 -2.70 -27.97 20.54
N ASN A 56 -2.59 -27.98 19.20
CA ASN A 56 -1.39 -28.38 18.47
C ASN A 56 -0.61 -27.21 17.86
N HIS A 57 -0.86 -25.96 18.30
CA HIS A 57 -0.01 -24.81 17.95
C HIS A 57 1.33 -24.90 18.71
N GLN A 58 2.18 -25.84 18.28
CA GLN A 58 3.61 -25.72 18.50
C GLN A 58 4.02 -24.39 17.88
N MET A 59 4.23 -23.38 18.72
CA MET A 59 4.73 -22.07 18.25
C MET A 59 5.97 -22.32 17.40
N MET A 60 5.92 -21.85 16.16
CA MET A 60 7.01 -21.99 15.21
C MET A 60 8.27 -21.41 15.84
N THR A 61 9.34 -22.17 15.82
CA THR A 61 10.59 -21.71 16.44
C THR A 61 11.24 -20.63 15.56
N ASP A 62 12.01 -19.74 16.17
CA ASP A 62 12.73 -18.67 15.45
C ASP A 62 13.56 -19.23 14.28
N LYS A 63 14.07 -20.45 14.39
CA LYS A 63 14.83 -21.13 13.32
C LYS A 63 13.97 -21.45 12.10
N GLU A 64 12.77 -21.98 12.32
CA GLU A 64 11.81 -22.29 11.27
C GLU A 64 11.29 -21.01 10.60
N ILE A 65 11.06 -19.95 11.39
CA ILE A 65 10.72 -18.61 10.89
C ILE A 65 11.84 -18.06 9.98
N ILE A 66 13.10 -18.13 10.44
CA ILE A 66 14.25 -17.66 9.66
C ILE A 66 14.42 -18.47 8.36
N GLU A 67 14.18 -19.77 8.39
CA GLU A 67 14.31 -20.64 7.21
C GLU A 67 13.21 -20.37 6.18
N MET A 68 11.98 -20.06 6.62
CA MET A 68 10.89 -19.64 5.74
C MET A 68 11.11 -18.27 5.09
N ILE A 69 11.78 -17.35 5.78
CA ILE A 69 12.03 -15.97 5.30
C ILE A 69 13.31 -15.89 4.45
N LYS A 70 14.21 -16.87 4.57
CA LYS A 70 15.37 -16.96 3.69
C LYS A 70 14.89 -17.24 2.27
N GLU A 71 14.92 -16.20 1.45
CA GLU A 71 14.84 -16.35 0.00
C GLU A 71 15.91 -17.36 -0.44
N PRO A 72 15.58 -18.28 -1.37
CA PRO A 72 16.60 -19.14 -1.95
C PRO A 72 17.70 -18.23 -2.49
N GLU A 73 18.95 -18.50 -2.12
CA GLU A 73 20.08 -17.78 -2.71
C GLU A 73 19.95 -17.95 -4.23
N GLU A 74 19.48 -16.89 -4.90
CA GLU A 74 19.51 -16.85 -6.35
C GLU A 74 20.97 -17.09 -6.72
N PRO A 75 21.26 -18.00 -7.67
CA PRO A 75 22.62 -18.16 -8.15
C PRO A 75 23.09 -16.76 -8.53
N ASN A 76 24.11 -16.28 -7.82
CA ASN A 76 24.70 -14.98 -8.06
C ASN A 76 25.42 -15.07 -9.41
N VAL A 77 24.64 -14.97 -10.47
CA VAL A 77 25.12 -14.80 -11.82
C VAL A 77 25.69 -13.40 -11.77
N GLU A 78 27.00 -13.33 -11.56
CA GLU A 78 27.79 -12.11 -11.61
C GLU A 78 27.68 -11.56 -13.04
N GLY A 79 26.55 -10.91 -13.30
CA GLY A 79 26.27 -10.21 -14.53
C GLY A 79 27.20 -9.01 -14.65
N PRO A 80 27.33 -8.42 -15.84
CA PRO A 80 28.08 -7.19 -16.00
C PRO A 80 27.55 -6.15 -15.00
N GLU A 81 28.45 -5.57 -14.21
CA GLU A 81 28.13 -4.53 -13.23
C GLU A 81 27.40 -3.39 -13.96
N ILE A 82 26.11 -3.22 -13.66
CA ILE A 82 25.31 -2.17 -14.28
C ILE A 82 25.69 -0.86 -13.61
N PRO A 83 26.21 0.12 -14.35
CA PRO A 83 26.62 1.39 -13.75
C PRO A 83 25.41 2.11 -13.15
N ILE A 84 25.56 2.57 -11.91
CA ILE A 84 24.58 3.42 -11.26
C ILE A 84 24.71 4.81 -11.89
N ILE A 85 23.62 5.30 -12.49
CA ILE A 85 23.54 6.62 -13.13
C ILE A 85 22.55 7.52 -12.41
N SER A 86 22.71 8.82 -12.54
CA SER A 86 21.73 9.79 -12.03
C SER A 86 20.45 9.79 -12.86
N ASN A 87 19.34 10.22 -12.25
CA ASN A 87 18.08 10.41 -12.96
C ASN A 87 18.19 11.40 -14.13
N TYR A 88 19.02 12.45 -13.99
CA TYR A 88 19.27 13.41 -15.06
C TYR A 88 19.96 12.75 -16.27
N GLU A 89 20.98 11.94 -16.03
CA GLU A 89 21.67 11.18 -17.09
C GLU A 89 20.72 10.16 -17.74
N ALA A 90 19.90 9.48 -16.95
CA ALA A 90 18.89 8.57 -17.45
C ALA A 90 17.86 9.28 -18.36
N LEU A 91 17.38 10.47 -17.98
CA LEU A 91 16.48 11.27 -18.80
C LEU A 91 17.13 11.74 -20.10
N ALA A 92 18.39 12.18 -20.04
CA ALA A 92 19.14 12.60 -21.23
C ALA A 92 19.29 11.43 -22.21
N ALA A 93 19.66 10.24 -21.72
CA ALA A 93 19.79 9.04 -22.54
C ALA A 93 18.45 8.62 -23.17
N LEU A 94 17.37 8.59 -22.38
CA LEU A 94 16.04 8.25 -22.90
C LEU A 94 15.55 9.23 -23.96
N ASN A 95 15.81 10.53 -23.79
CA ASN A 95 15.48 11.53 -24.80
C ASN A 95 16.24 11.32 -26.11
N GLN A 96 17.51 10.91 -26.05
CA GLN A 96 18.28 10.56 -27.23
C GLN A 96 17.68 9.34 -27.94
N VAL A 97 17.31 8.29 -27.19
CA VAL A 97 16.68 7.09 -27.74
C VAL A 97 15.34 7.41 -28.40
N ILE A 98 14.49 8.21 -27.75
CA ILE A 98 13.20 8.64 -28.31
C ILE A 98 13.43 9.43 -29.60
N THR A 99 14.36 10.38 -29.59
CA THR A 99 14.70 11.20 -30.76
C THR A 99 15.18 10.32 -31.92
N TYR A 100 16.07 9.35 -31.64
CA TYR A 100 16.55 8.42 -32.64
C TYR A 100 15.42 7.59 -33.26
N MET A 101 14.52 7.08 -32.44
CA MET A 101 13.37 6.28 -32.90
C MET A 101 12.42 7.11 -33.76
N GLU A 102 12.16 8.36 -33.37
CA GLU A 102 11.26 9.25 -34.11
C GLU A 102 11.87 9.69 -35.46
N GLN A 103 13.18 9.96 -35.50
CA GLN A 103 13.89 10.38 -36.71
C GLN A 103 14.16 9.25 -37.71
N LYS A 104 14.28 8.01 -37.24
CA LYS A 104 14.58 6.84 -38.10
C LYS A 104 13.38 5.96 -38.40
N SER A 105 12.17 6.41 -38.07
CA SER A 105 10.91 5.71 -38.37
C SER A 105 10.79 5.30 -39.85
N ASP A 106 11.36 6.08 -40.77
CA ASP A 106 11.38 5.77 -42.21
C ASP A 106 12.40 4.70 -42.63
N LYS A 107 13.41 4.41 -41.80
CA LYS A 107 14.52 3.48 -42.13
C LYS A 107 14.52 2.22 -41.27
N MET A 108 13.86 2.25 -40.12
CA MET A 108 13.79 1.15 -39.18
C MET A 108 12.45 1.22 -38.45
N GLU A 109 11.66 0.16 -38.58
CA GLU A 109 10.36 0.08 -37.93
C GLU A 109 10.56 -0.36 -36.47
N PHE A 110 10.17 0.49 -35.54
CA PHE A 110 10.12 0.17 -34.11
C PHE A 110 8.70 -0.22 -33.74
N SER A 111 8.53 -1.30 -32.98
CA SER A 111 7.22 -1.65 -32.44
C SER A 111 6.65 -0.49 -31.63
N ASN A 112 5.38 -0.15 -31.88
CA ASN A 112 4.66 0.89 -31.13
C ASN A 112 4.66 0.60 -29.62
N ASP A 113 4.67 -0.68 -29.22
CA ASP A 113 4.75 -1.06 -27.82
C ASP A 113 6.10 -0.72 -27.20
N HIS A 114 7.19 -0.86 -27.94
CA HIS A 114 8.53 -0.49 -27.46
C HIS A 114 8.66 1.02 -27.30
N ILE A 115 8.17 1.79 -28.27
CA ILE A 115 8.13 3.25 -28.19
C ILE A 115 7.30 3.69 -26.98
N ARG A 116 6.13 3.08 -26.77
CA ARG A 116 5.27 3.35 -25.63
C ARG A 116 5.96 3.06 -24.31
N THR A 117 6.67 1.93 -24.21
CA THR A 117 7.40 1.54 -23.00
C THR A 117 8.50 2.52 -22.66
N ILE A 118 9.31 2.95 -23.64
CA ILE A 118 10.38 3.93 -23.42
C ILE A 118 9.81 5.29 -22.99
N LYS A 119 8.71 5.74 -23.62
CA LYS A 119 8.03 6.97 -23.22
C LYS A 119 7.44 6.89 -21.81
N LYS A 120 6.91 5.72 -21.41
CA LYS A 120 6.45 5.48 -20.03
C LYS A 120 7.61 5.55 -19.04
N LEU A 121 8.73 4.89 -19.34
CA LEU A 121 9.92 4.89 -18.49
C LEU A 121 10.43 6.31 -18.25
N ARG A 122 10.51 7.13 -19.30
CA ARG A 122 10.86 8.56 -19.17
C ARG A 122 9.93 9.27 -18.18
N LYS A 123 8.61 9.09 -18.29
CA LYS A 123 7.63 9.74 -17.39
C LYS A 123 7.79 9.30 -15.94
N VAL A 124 8.17 8.04 -15.70
CA VAL A 124 8.42 7.54 -14.34
C VAL A 124 9.62 8.27 -13.73
N ILE A 125 10.72 8.36 -14.47
CA ILE A 125 11.94 9.03 -13.98
C ILE A 125 11.69 10.54 -13.78
N GLU A 126 10.91 11.20 -14.65
CA GLU A 126 10.52 12.60 -14.46
C GLU A 126 9.72 12.82 -13.17
N ARG A 127 8.84 11.87 -12.82
CA ARG A 127 8.06 11.93 -11.58
C ARG A 127 8.96 11.76 -10.36
N GLU A 128 9.87 10.80 -10.39
CA GLU A 128 10.83 10.57 -9.30
C GLU A 128 11.72 11.80 -9.09
N GLU A 129 12.21 12.42 -10.17
CA GLU A 129 12.96 13.68 -10.08
C GLU A 129 12.16 14.81 -9.45
N PHE A 130 10.90 14.93 -9.83
CA PHE A 130 10.01 15.94 -9.27
C PHE A 130 9.76 15.72 -7.78
N HIS A 131 9.49 14.47 -7.38
CA HIS A 131 9.29 14.11 -5.98
C HIS A 131 10.57 14.29 -5.16
N SER A 132 11.72 13.89 -5.68
CA SER A 132 13.03 14.09 -5.04
C SER A 132 13.28 15.58 -4.75
N LYS A 133 12.99 16.46 -5.72
CA LYS A 133 13.11 17.92 -5.52
C LYS A 133 12.13 18.48 -4.50
N GLN A 134 10.88 17.98 -4.47
CA GLN A 134 9.92 18.37 -3.44
C GLN A 134 10.39 17.93 -2.05
N GLN A 135 10.89 16.70 -1.91
CA GLN A 135 11.40 16.18 -0.65
C GLN A 135 12.57 17.04 -0.14
N VAL A 136 13.54 17.36 -1.00
CA VAL A 136 14.66 18.27 -0.68
C VAL A 136 14.15 19.65 -0.24
N THR A 137 13.10 20.17 -0.87
CA THR A 137 12.53 21.47 -0.53
C THR A 137 11.85 21.45 0.85
N LEU A 138 11.05 20.42 1.14
CA LEU A 138 10.42 20.24 2.45
C LEU A 138 11.48 20.07 3.55
N ASP A 139 12.47 19.21 3.32
CA ASP A 139 13.56 18.96 4.26
C ASP A 139 14.34 20.25 4.55
N SER A 140 14.55 21.10 3.54
CA SER A 140 15.14 22.42 3.72
C SER A 140 14.28 23.32 4.61
N CYS A 141 12.96 23.40 4.39
CA CYS A 141 12.05 24.19 5.21
C CYS A 141 12.03 23.74 6.69
N PHE A 142 12.08 22.44 6.96
CA PHE A 142 12.09 21.92 8.33
C PHE A 142 13.48 22.01 9.00
N SER A 143 14.56 22.05 8.22
CA SER A 143 15.92 22.23 8.74
C SER A 143 16.21 23.66 9.16
N ILE A 144 15.56 24.66 8.54
CA ILE A 144 15.73 26.10 8.87
C ILE A 144 15.09 26.46 10.23
N ASN A 145 14.10 25.70 10.70
CA ASN A 145 13.40 25.98 11.98
C ASN A 145 14.09 25.36 13.21
N LYS A 146 15.35 24.93 13.10
CA LYS A 146 16.13 24.34 14.20
C LYS A 146 17.26 25.24 14.73
N GLU A 147 17.34 26.49 14.29
CA GLU A 147 18.18 27.55 14.90
C GLU A 147 17.34 28.51 15.72
#